data_AF-A0A094KYH4-F1
#
_entry.id   AF-A0A094KYH4-F1
#
_cell.length_a   1.000
_cell.length_b   1.000
_cell.length_c   1.000
_cell.angle_alpha   90.00
_cell.angle_beta   90.00
_cell.angle_gamma   90.00
#
_symmetry.space_group_name_H-M   'P 1'
#
loop_
_entity.id
_entity.type
_entity.pdbx_description
1 polymer ?
#
loop_
_entity_poly.entity_id
_entity_poly.type
_entity_poly.pdbx_seq_one_letter_code
_entity_poly.pdbx_strand_id
1 'polypeptide(L)'
;GKLVGRFYDENGAPTEALRQAEAAIEEAQKFKAESEQRKQQFPPCNSEWSSAKGSRFWCSRQSGGVNRDWTGVPRKLYQPGSRGSHCVCVRTTGAPWGQPASTEHSDRGDLDNPHLEEYDGCHPLSEQCVLT
;
A
#
# COMPACT_ATOMS: atom_id res chain seq x y z
N GLY A 1 34.78 12.66 17.87
CA GLY A 1 35.75 11.69 17.32
C GLY A 1 35.02 10.41 17.00
N LYS A 2 35.43 9.68 15.96
CA LYS A 2 34.89 8.35 15.66
C LYS A 2 35.58 7.34 16.57
N LEU A 3 34.80 6.50 17.25
CA LEU A 3 35.33 5.49 18.17
C LEU A 3 35.85 4.30 17.35
N VAL A 4 37.09 3.88 17.62
CA VAL A 4 37.64 2.64 17.07
C VAL A 4 36.76 1.47 17.50
N GLY A 5 36.26 0.69 16.56
CA GLY A 5 35.30 -0.38 16.84
C GLY A 5 34.73 -1.01 15.57
N ARG A 6 33.56 -1.63 15.69
CA ARG A 6 32.94 -2.41 14.60
C ARG A 6 32.84 -1.64 13.27
N PHE A 7 32.61 -0.34 13.33
CA PHE A 7 32.28 0.49 12.17
C PHE A 7 33.43 1.39 11.68
N TYR A 8 34.41 1.68 12.54
CA TYR A 8 35.52 2.56 12.24
C TYR A 8 36.81 1.99 12.79
N ASP A 9 37.88 2.00 12.00
CA ASP A 9 39.20 1.54 12.43
C ASP A 9 39.98 2.60 13.23
N GLU A 10 41.22 2.28 13.59
CA GLU A 10 42.14 3.16 14.32
C GLU A 10 42.48 4.48 13.61
N ASN A 11 42.36 4.51 12.27
CA ASN A 11 42.55 5.70 11.45
C ASN A 11 41.23 6.48 11.24
N GLY A 12 40.13 5.99 11.80
CA GLY A 12 38.78 6.53 11.59
C GLY A 12 38.20 6.21 10.22
N ALA A 13 38.79 5.28 9.46
CA ALA A 13 38.30 4.85 8.18
C ALA A 13 37.11 3.87 8.35
N PRO A 14 36.11 3.92 7.44
CA PRO A 14 34.95 3.04 7.51
C PRO A 14 35.35 1.58 7.28
N THR A 15 34.92 0.70 8.17
CA THR A 15 35.09 -0.75 8.01
C THR A 15 34.05 -1.30 7.02
N GLU A 16 34.27 -2.55 6.58
CA GLU A 16 33.28 -3.23 5.73
C GLU A 16 31.92 -3.41 6.43
N ALA A 17 31.92 -3.64 7.74
CA ALA A 17 30.68 -3.75 8.51
C ALA A 17 29.86 -2.45 8.49
N LEU A 18 30.51 -1.28 8.42
CA LEU A 18 29.81 -0.01 8.24
C LEU A 18 29.22 0.12 6.85
N ARG A 19 29.98 -0.21 5.80
CA ARG A 19 29.48 -0.15 4.41
C ARG A 19 28.27 -1.03 4.21
N GLN A 20 28.27 -2.24 4.77
CA GLN A 20 27.14 -3.16 4.72
C GLN A 20 25.92 -2.62 5.48
N ALA A 21 26.13 -2.02 6.66
CA ALA A 21 25.05 -1.41 7.42
C ALA A 21 24.44 -0.21 6.67
N GLU A 22 25.27 0.64 6.08
CA GLU A 22 24.84 1.79 5.28
C GLU A 22 24.06 1.34 4.03
N ALA A 23 24.55 0.32 3.31
CA ALA A 23 23.86 -0.25 2.16
C ALA A 23 22.48 -0.83 2.53
N ALA A 24 22.40 -1.57 3.63
CA ALA A 24 21.13 -2.11 4.13
C ALA A 24 20.14 -1.01 4.55
N ILE A 25 20.63 0.09 5.13
CA ILE A 25 19.81 1.26 5.46
C ILE A 25 19.28 1.92 4.19
N GLU A 26 20.12 2.12 3.18
CA GLU A 26 19.71 2.70 1.90
C GLU A 26 18.62 1.86 1.22
N GLU A 27 18.80 0.54 1.19
CA GLU A 27 17.80 -0.39 0.66
C GLU A 27 16.47 -0.31 1.43
N ALA A 28 16.53 -0.31 2.76
CA ALA A 28 15.35 -0.18 3.60
C ALA A 28 14.61 1.15 3.39
N GLN A 29 15.33 2.24 3.14
CA GLN A 29 14.74 3.54 2.83
C GLN A 29 14.01 3.52 1.48
N LYS A 30 14.59 2.90 0.45
CA LYS A 30 13.94 2.72 -0.86
C LYS A 30 12.65 1.90 -0.72
N PHE A 31 12.72 0.76 -0.04
CA PHE A 31 11.54 -0.08 0.21
C PHE A 31 10.45 0.67 0.98
N LYS A 32 10.83 1.48 1.99
CA LYS A 32 9.89 2.32 2.73
C LYS A 32 9.22 3.35 1.83
N ALA A 33 9.98 4.05 0.98
CA ALA A 33 9.44 5.05 0.06
C ALA A 33 8.43 4.44 -0.93
N GLU A 34 8.77 3.28 -1.51
CA GLU A 34 7.84 2.56 -2.39
C GLU A 34 6.59 2.08 -1.66
N SER A 35 6.74 1.59 -0.43
CA SER A 35 5.61 1.16 0.40
C SER A 35 4.66 2.32 0.71
N GLU A 36 5.20 3.51 1.01
CA GLU A 36 4.38 4.70 1.23
C GLU A 36 3.67 5.14 -0.05
N GLN A 37 4.33 5.11 -1.21
CA GLN A 37 3.67 5.41 -2.49
C GLN A 37 2.53 4.44 -2.80
N ARG A 38 2.76 3.13 -2.62
CA ARG A 38 1.72 2.10 -2.78
C ARG A 38 0.56 2.33 -1.80
N LYS A 39 0.84 2.76 -0.58
CA LYS A 39 -0.18 3.08 0.43
C LYS A 39 -0.99 4.32 0.07
N GLN A 40 -0.41 5.30 -0.61
CA GLN A 40 -1.16 6.45 -1.12
C GLN A 40 -2.10 6.05 -2.27
N GLN A 41 -1.64 5.16 -3.17
CA GLN A 41 -2.46 4.63 -4.26
C GLN A 41 -3.59 3.71 -3.76
N PHE A 42 -3.23 2.77 -2.89
CA PHE A 42 -4.10 1.71 -2.39
C PHE A 42 -4.07 1.67 -0.85
N PRO A 43 -4.66 2.67 -0.18
CA PRO A 43 -4.71 2.68 1.27
C PRO A 43 -5.51 1.46 1.79
N PRO A 44 -5.05 0.80 2.86
CA PRO A 44 -5.78 -0.31 3.46
C PRO A 44 -7.20 0.06 3.86
N CYS A 45 -8.15 -0.86 3.67
CA CYS A 45 -9.52 -0.68 4.15
C CYS A 45 -9.56 -0.56 5.68
N ASN A 46 -10.61 0.08 6.19
CA ASN A 46 -11.02 -0.17 7.56
C ASN A 46 -11.68 -1.56 7.63
N SER A 47 -11.53 -2.27 8.74
CA SER A 47 -12.06 -3.62 8.90
C SER A 47 -12.55 -3.89 10.30
N GLU A 48 -13.65 -4.64 10.42
CA GLU A 48 -14.13 -5.21 11.67
C GLU A 48 -14.47 -6.69 11.45
N TRP A 49 -14.36 -7.50 12.49
CA TRP A 49 -14.78 -8.89 12.46
C TRP A 49 -15.52 -9.23 13.73
N SER A 50 -16.57 -10.04 13.60
CA SER A 50 -17.22 -10.69 14.74
C SER A 50 -17.70 -12.08 14.36
N SER A 51 -17.76 -12.99 15.32
CA SER A 51 -18.27 -14.35 15.09
C SER A 51 -19.72 -14.39 14.59
N ALA A 52 -20.54 -13.39 14.96
CA ALA A 52 -21.96 -13.35 14.58
C ALA A 52 -22.21 -12.74 13.19
N LYS A 53 -21.33 -11.86 12.70
CA LYS A 53 -21.54 -11.09 11.46
C LYS A 53 -20.49 -11.35 10.37
N GLY A 54 -19.44 -12.08 10.69
CA GLY A 54 -18.28 -12.25 9.81
C GLY A 54 -17.41 -11.00 9.72
N SER A 55 -16.71 -10.85 8.59
CA SER A 55 -15.81 -9.75 8.29
C SER A 55 -16.56 -8.63 7.58
N ARG A 56 -16.34 -7.38 7.99
CA ARG A 56 -16.77 -6.20 7.22
C ARG A 56 -15.58 -5.32 6.91
N PHE A 57 -15.52 -4.88 5.66
CA PHE A 57 -14.56 -3.91 5.17
C PHE A 57 -15.29 -2.66 4.70
N TRP A 58 -14.68 -1.50 4.90
CA TRP A 58 -15.21 -0.26 4.34
C TRP A 58 -14.11 0.76 4.05
N CYS A 59 -14.43 1.64 3.13
CA CYS A 59 -13.62 2.76 2.73
C CYS A 59 -14.26 4.05 3.22
N SER A 60 -13.43 5.01 3.62
CA SER A 60 -13.85 6.38 3.90
C SER A 60 -12.77 7.33 3.41
N ARG A 61 -12.97 8.65 3.57
CA ARG A 61 -11.91 9.63 3.34
C ARG A 61 -10.69 9.44 4.24
N GLN A 62 -10.81 8.62 5.29
CA GLN A 62 -9.72 8.25 6.18
C GLN A 62 -9.68 6.72 6.37
N SER A 63 -8.81 6.06 5.60
CA SER A 63 -8.60 4.62 5.67
C SER A 63 -7.10 4.32 5.63
N GLY A 64 -6.65 3.32 6.39
CA GLY A 64 -5.24 2.93 6.41
C GLY A 64 -4.27 4.01 6.87
N GLY A 65 -4.74 5.05 7.58
CA GLY A 65 -3.93 6.19 7.99
C GLY A 65 -3.64 7.21 6.88
N VAL A 66 -4.36 7.15 5.75
CA VAL A 66 -4.27 8.13 4.65
C VAL A 66 -5.54 8.99 4.65
N ASN A 67 -5.38 10.31 4.55
CA ASN A 67 -6.47 11.27 4.38
C ASN A 67 -6.53 11.73 2.91
N ARG A 68 -7.72 11.75 2.34
CA ARG A 68 -7.97 11.95 0.89
C ARG A 68 -9.34 12.58 0.66
N ASP A 69 -9.54 13.12 -0.53
CA ASP A 69 -10.79 13.78 -0.96
C ASP A 69 -11.85 12.80 -1.50
N TRP A 70 -11.47 11.54 -1.76
CA TRP A 70 -12.36 10.48 -2.24
C TRP A 70 -12.52 9.33 -1.23
N THR A 71 -13.67 8.63 -1.28
CA THR A 71 -13.95 7.45 -0.45
C THR A 71 -13.52 6.16 -1.16
N GLY A 72 -14.01 5.93 -2.38
CA GLY A 72 -13.68 4.73 -3.14
C GLY A 72 -14.32 3.45 -2.59
N VAL A 73 -13.87 2.31 -3.09
CA VAL A 73 -14.52 1.01 -2.87
C VAL A 73 -13.52 -0.05 -2.38
N PRO A 74 -13.94 -1.00 -1.54
CA PRO A 74 -13.09 -2.11 -1.11
C PRO A 74 -12.76 -3.05 -2.29
N ARG A 75 -11.49 -3.43 -2.43
CA ARG A 75 -11.01 -4.45 -3.37
C ARG A 75 -9.95 -5.34 -2.74
N LYS A 76 -9.85 -6.57 -3.23
CA LYS A 76 -8.73 -7.47 -2.93
C LYS A 76 -7.55 -7.05 -3.80
N LEU A 77 -6.44 -6.65 -3.20
CA LEU A 77 -5.17 -6.42 -3.92
C LEU A 77 -4.25 -7.62 -3.74
N TYR A 78 -3.79 -8.19 -4.86
CA TYR A 78 -2.83 -9.29 -4.88
C TYR A 78 -1.43 -8.77 -5.16
N GLN A 79 -0.48 -9.14 -4.30
CA GLN A 79 0.93 -8.83 -4.51
C GLN A 79 1.69 -10.06 -4.98
N PRO A 80 2.51 -9.96 -6.05
CA PRO A 80 3.38 -11.04 -6.46
C PRO A 80 4.24 -11.55 -5.29
N GLY A 81 4.25 -12.87 -5.09
CA GLY A 81 4.99 -13.52 -4.00
C GLY A 81 4.26 -13.57 -2.65
N SER A 82 3.11 -12.90 -2.49
CA SER A 82 2.23 -13.07 -1.32
C SER A 82 1.31 -14.28 -1.49
N ARG A 83 0.95 -14.94 -0.38
CA ARG A 83 -0.01 -16.07 -0.36
C ARG A 83 -1.47 -15.65 -0.28
N GLY A 84 -1.77 -14.35 -0.23
CA GLY A 84 -3.13 -13.85 -0.08
C GLY A 84 -3.31 -12.44 -0.61
N SER A 85 -4.55 -11.97 -0.55
CA SER A 85 -4.90 -10.59 -0.86
C SER A 85 -5.09 -9.76 0.41
N HIS A 86 -4.94 -8.45 0.24
CA HIS A 86 -5.25 -7.46 1.29
C HIS A 86 -6.38 -6.56 0.81
N CYS A 87 -7.25 -6.14 1.73
CA CYS A 87 -8.29 -5.17 1.39
C CYS A 87 -7.66 -3.78 1.23
N VAL A 88 -7.90 -3.16 0.07
CA VAL A 88 -7.51 -1.78 -0.21
C VAL A 88 -8.71 -0.97 -0.71
N CYS A 89 -8.65 0.34 -0.48
CA CYS A 89 -9.63 1.27 -1.01
C CYS A 89 -9.19 1.80 -2.36
N VAL A 90 -10.05 1.67 -3.36
CA VAL A 90 -9.76 1.97 -4.77
C VAL A 90 -10.61 3.12 -5.26
N ARG A 91 -9.98 4.11 -5.89
CA ARG A 91 -10.67 5.28 -6.42
C ARG A 91 -11.46 4.85 -7.66
N THR A 92 -12.69 5.32 -7.75
CA THR A 92 -13.63 4.91 -8.81
C THR A 92 -13.81 5.94 -9.92
N THR A 93 -13.16 7.11 -9.80
CA THR A 93 -13.31 8.24 -10.72
C THR A 93 -11.97 8.93 -11.02
N GLY A 94 -11.90 9.54 -12.21
CA GLY A 94 -10.75 10.31 -12.69
C GLY A 94 -9.63 9.44 -13.25
N ALA A 95 -8.49 10.05 -13.53
CA ALA A 95 -7.35 9.37 -14.12
C ALA A 95 -6.68 8.37 -13.15
N PRO A 96 -6.16 7.22 -13.63
CA PRO A 96 -5.45 6.25 -12.82
C PRO A 96 -4.17 6.83 -12.20
N TRP A 97 -3.82 6.32 -11.02
CA TRP A 97 -2.62 6.68 -10.29
C TRP A 97 -1.37 6.27 -11.09
N GLY A 98 -0.57 7.27 -11.48
CA GLY A 98 0.66 7.08 -12.26
C GLY A 98 0.53 7.35 -13.76
N GLN A 99 -0.68 7.52 -14.29
CA GLN A 99 -0.89 7.93 -15.69
C GLN A 99 -1.93 9.07 -15.84
N PRO A 100 -1.76 10.21 -15.14
CA PRO A 100 -2.75 11.28 -15.11
C PRO A 100 -2.92 12.04 -16.44
N ALA A 101 -1.96 11.93 -17.36
CA ALA A 101 -1.95 12.64 -18.64
C ALA A 101 -2.38 11.77 -19.84
N SER A 102 -2.66 10.49 -19.63
CA SER A 102 -3.12 9.61 -20.70
C SER A 102 -4.58 9.95 -21.03
N THR A 103 -4.91 10.12 -22.30
CA THR A 103 -6.31 10.31 -22.73
C THR A 103 -7.04 8.98 -22.98
N GLU A 104 -6.35 7.85 -22.82
CA GLU A 104 -6.88 6.52 -23.16
C GLU A 104 -7.58 5.83 -21.98
N HIS A 105 -7.69 6.50 -20.82
CA HIS A 105 -8.33 5.94 -19.64
C HIS A 105 -9.84 6.21 -19.60
N SER A 106 -10.59 5.31 -18.97
CA SER A 106 -12.05 5.35 -18.86
C SER A 106 -12.59 6.29 -17.76
N ASP A 107 -11.73 7.11 -17.15
CA ASP A 107 -12.02 7.96 -15.98
C ASP A 107 -12.57 7.17 -14.77
N ARG A 108 -12.21 5.89 -14.65
CA ARG A 108 -12.63 4.98 -13.59
C ARG A 108 -11.67 4.88 -12.42
N GLY A 109 -10.82 5.89 -12.24
CA GLY A 109 -9.78 5.92 -11.22
C GLY A 109 -8.82 4.74 -11.38
N ASP A 110 -8.71 3.92 -10.34
CA ASP A 110 -7.74 2.84 -10.25
C ASP A 110 -8.40 1.45 -10.38
N LEU A 111 -9.67 1.39 -10.79
CA LEU A 111 -10.46 0.15 -10.88
C LEU A 111 -9.92 -0.86 -11.91
N ASP A 112 -9.23 -0.37 -12.95
CA ASP A 112 -8.74 -1.21 -14.05
C ASP A 112 -7.34 -1.81 -13.76
N ASN A 113 -6.86 -1.70 -12.51
CA ASN A 113 -5.58 -2.31 -12.12
C ASN A 113 -5.70 -3.86 -12.14
N PRO A 114 -4.82 -4.57 -12.88
CA PRO A 114 -4.93 -6.01 -13.09
C PRO A 114 -4.69 -6.87 -11.83
N HIS A 115 -4.19 -6.27 -10.75
CA HIS A 115 -3.96 -6.95 -9.48
C HIS A 115 -5.12 -6.81 -8.50
N LEU A 116 -6.21 -6.14 -8.92
CA LEU A 116 -7.42 -5.99 -8.13
C LEU A 116 -8.47 -7.03 -8.48
N GLU A 117 -9.20 -7.46 -7.46
CA GLU A 117 -10.37 -8.31 -7.60
C GLU A 117 -11.51 -7.78 -6.71
N GLU A 118 -12.74 -7.94 -7.19
CA GLU A 118 -13.93 -7.60 -6.42
C GLU A 118 -14.20 -8.65 -5.33
N TYR A 119 -14.96 -8.25 -4.31
CA TYR A 119 -15.45 -9.21 -3.32
C TYR A 119 -16.77 -9.81 -3.81
N ASP A 120 -16.85 -11.14 -3.81
CA ASP A 120 -18.06 -11.86 -4.17
C ASP A 120 -19.22 -11.47 -3.24
N GLY A 121 -20.40 -11.25 -3.82
CA GLY A 121 -21.61 -10.87 -3.06
C GLY A 121 -21.68 -9.40 -2.63
N CYS A 122 -20.68 -8.58 -2.94
CA CYS A 122 -20.68 -7.15 -2.65
C CYS A 122 -20.92 -6.34 -3.93
N HIS A 123 -21.71 -5.25 -3.84
CA HIS A 123 -21.95 -4.39 -5.00
C HIS A 123 -20.63 -3.72 -5.43
N PRO A 124 -20.26 -3.74 -6.72
CA PRO A 124 -18.97 -3.25 -7.21
C PRO A 124 -18.66 -1.80 -6.77
N LEU A 125 -19.66 -0.94 -6.72
CA LEU A 125 -19.52 0.48 -6.35
C LEU A 125 -19.84 0.77 -4.87
N SER A 126 -20.04 -0.24 -4.02
CA SER A 126 -20.30 -0.03 -2.61
C SER A 126 -19.04 0.36 -1.85
N GLU A 127 -19.15 1.37 -0.99
CA GLU A 127 -18.07 1.81 -0.10
C GLU A 127 -17.80 0.81 1.04
N GLN A 128 -18.66 -0.21 1.21
CA GLN A 128 -18.52 -1.27 2.20
C GLN A 128 -18.83 -2.66 1.63
N CYS A 129 -18.24 -3.69 2.23
CA CYS A 129 -18.48 -5.09 1.92
C CYS A 129 -18.55 -5.92 3.21
N VAL A 130 -19.53 -6.81 3.31
CA VAL A 130 -19.72 -7.72 4.45
C VAL A 130 -19.63 -9.15 3.94
N LEU A 131 -18.70 -9.93 4.49
CA LEU A 131 -18.47 -11.33 4.19
C LEU A 131 -18.88 -12.16 5.41
N THR A 132 -19.95 -12.94 5.25
CA THR A 132 -20.48 -13.85 6.29
C THR A 132 -19.88 -15.24 6.17
#